data_AF-A0AA36BUT5-F1
#
_entry.id   AF-A0AA36BUT5-F1
#
_cell.length_a   1.000
_cell.length_b   1.000
_cell.length_c   1.000
_cell.angle_alpha   90.00
_cell.angle_beta   90.00
_cell.angle_gamma   90.00
#
_symmetry.space_group_name_H-M   'P 1'
#
loop_
_entity.id
_entity.type
_entity.pdbx_description
1 polymer ?
#
loop_
_entity_poly.entity_id
_entity_poly.type
_entity_poly.pdbx_seq_one_letter_code
_entity_poly.pdbx_strand_id
1 'polypeptide(L)'
;MNENDVRTHTDINTHAPINTHTHTHIHIFRVYSREITLSCIKTEPGDCQREAKTEREKSLDASNRNHHVSIPNPPFLKTKKKKNNHFIHQLSTFVIHPLMFPLLNSPSRFKNYDVSPSRSSPFLGIVLSSFLLLSITPQRTEAAVSDAAKFSSNADFVHHNYDQMVALLDEVHSKCPDITLVYNPPGHSVEGRNLTVIEFSDDPGKHIAGEPEFKYVANMHGNEVVGREMLLQLAVYLCKQYKAGNETIQWLVDHTRIHLMPSMNPDGWELAHKHLKSTGREDWLIGRANANKVDLNRNFPDLNNIVYENEQTHGANNHLEKLAYALITPDLESETKTVMKWLSAYPFVLSANLHGGDLVANYPYDLTRSGKQKEYSISPDDATFRYLAESYAKNHKIMSSNHSTCGMANDQNFGIQDGITNGGDWYSVSRGMQDYNYLETNCFEITLELGCDKFPPASQLKKYWNDNKNALIAYMMQSHIGLKGFVLNSMTKEPINDATVKVLNMTDGQYINHDITSGHYGDYYRLMIDGFYEVEVTAKGYHPHTRCQRVQNKPLHEAVELNFELLSLHYPSQRNVQDILHCDQLRALARNQRNKVETEQEIYDQLLNDISDYFNRKRRTA
;
A
#
# COMPACT_ATOMS: atom_id res chain seq x y z
N MET A 1 -69.02 12.51 -52.03
CA MET A 1 -67.96 13.49 -52.32
C MET A 1 -66.65 12.84 -51.90
N ASN A 2 -66.29 11.74 -52.54
CA ASN A 2 -65.68 11.60 -53.87
C ASN A 2 -64.15 11.65 -53.73
N GLU A 3 -63.37 10.73 -54.29
CA GLU A 3 -63.66 9.51 -55.04
C GLU A 3 -62.39 8.62 -55.00
N ASN A 4 -62.56 7.30 -55.12
CA ASN A 4 -61.85 6.37 -56.05
C ASN A 4 -60.36 6.65 -56.38
N ASP A 5 -59.44 5.68 -56.51
CA ASP A 5 -59.59 4.23 -56.72
C ASP A 5 -58.18 3.55 -56.63
N VAL A 6 -58.02 2.26 -56.24
CA VAL A 6 -57.72 1.09 -57.14
C VAL A 6 -56.36 1.19 -57.88
N ARG A 7 -55.50 0.17 -58.00
CA ARG A 7 -55.38 -1.23 -57.51
C ARG A 7 -54.03 -1.80 -58.02
N THR A 8 -53.52 -2.88 -57.39
CA THR A 8 -52.81 -4.04 -58.03
C THR A 8 -51.51 -3.80 -58.84
N HIS A 9 -50.68 -4.79 -59.21
CA HIS A 9 -50.59 -6.24 -58.93
C HIS A 9 -49.11 -6.69 -58.99
N THR A 10 -48.75 -7.71 -58.20
CA THR A 10 -47.82 -8.84 -58.46
C THR A 10 -47.06 -8.89 -59.81
N ASP A 11 -45.72 -8.96 -59.87
CA ASP A 11 -44.86 -10.18 -59.90
C ASP A 11 -44.09 -10.27 -61.26
N ILE A 12 -43.19 -11.22 -61.64
CA ILE A 12 -42.73 -12.52 -61.09
C ILE A 12 -41.27 -12.86 -61.53
N ASN A 13 -40.51 -13.63 -60.73
CA ASN A 13 -39.30 -14.47 -61.04
C ASN A 13 -38.07 -13.84 -61.77
N THR A 14 -36.81 -14.17 -61.47
CA THR A 14 -36.14 -15.42 -61.01
C THR A 14 -34.90 -15.06 -60.14
N HIS A 15 -34.16 -15.95 -59.45
CA HIS A 15 -34.30 -17.39 -59.15
C HIS A 15 -33.63 -17.69 -57.78
N ALA A 16 -34.07 -18.77 -57.11
CA ALA A 16 -33.29 -19.57 -56.14
C ALA A 16 -33.26 -21.03 -56.64
N PRO A 17 -32.39 -21.96 -56.15
CA PRO A 17 -32.74 -22.74 -54.94
C PRO A 17 -31.52 -23.26 -54.09
N ILE A 18 -31.55 -23.27 -52.75
CA ILE A 18 -31.99 -24.33 -51.78
C ILE A 18 -30.90 -25.32 -51.26
N ASN A 19 -30.72 -25.30 -49.93
CA ASN A 19 -30.41 -26.34 -48.91
C ASN A 19 -29.40 -27.50 -49.14
N THR A 20 -28.55 -27.75 -48.12
CA THR A 20 -28.77 -28.69 -46.98
C THR A 20 -27.51 -28.66 -46.07
N HIS A 21 -27.50 -28.62 -44.72
CA HIS A 21 -28.20 -29.21 -43.55
C HIS A 21 -27.44 -30.37 -42.85
N THR A 22 -27.34 -30.27 -41.51
CA THR A 22 -27.11 -31.30 -40.44
C THR A 22 -25.75 -31.44 -39.70
N HIS A 23 -25.80 -31.12 -38.39
CA HIS A 23 -25.20 -31.69 -37.15
C HIS A 23 -23.91 -32.57 -37.19
N THR A 24 -23.00 -32.51 -36.19
CA THR A 24 -23.18 -33.06 -34.81
C THR A 24 -22.06 -32.58 -33.83
N HIS A 25 -22.32 -32.59 -32.51
CA HIS A 25 -21.38 -32.27 -31.41
C HIS A 25 -20.24 -33.28 -31.19
N ILE A 26 -19.06 -32.80 -30.72
CA ILE A 26 -18.26 -33.43 -29.64
C ILE A 26 -17.62 -32.32 -28.77
N HIS A 27 -17.72 -32.44 -27.44
CA HIS A 27 -16.94 -31.65 -26.46
C HIS A 27 -15.59 -32.32 -26.16
N ILE A 28 -14.52 -31.54 -26.01
CA ILE A 28 -13.43 -31.85 -25.06
C ILE A 28 -13.03 -30.56 -24.32
N PHE A 29 -13.28 -30.54 -23.01
CA PHE A 29 -12.75 -29.53 -22.09
C PHE A 29 -11.30 -29.87 -21.69
N ARG A 30 -10.50 -28.84 -21.37
CA ARG A 30 -9.35 -29.00 -20.48
C ARG A 30 -9.19 -27.81 -19.53
N VAL A 31 -10.04 -27.80 -18.50
CA VAL A 31 -9.85 -26.99 -17.29
C VAL A 31 -8.73 -27.63 -16.47
N TYR A 32 -7.73 -26.85 -16.08
CA TYR A 32 -6.75 -27.26 -15.07
C TYR A 32 -7.21 -26.82 -13.68
N SER A 33 -8.19 -27.53 -13.12
CA SER A 33 -8.42 -27.50 -11.68
C SER A 33 -7.42 -28.46 -11.01
N ARG A 34 -6.51 -27.92 -10.19
CA ARG A 34 -5.69 -28.73 -9.27
C ARG A 34 -6.25 -28.60 -7.85
N GLU A 35 -7.38 -29.25 -7.61
CA GLU A 35 -7.70 -29.69 -6.25
C GLU A 35 -6.75 -30.84 -5.90
N ILE A 36 -5.77 -30.58 -5.04
CA ILE A 36 -4.99 -31.64 -4.39
C ILE A 36 -5.75 -32.02 -3.12
N THR A 37 -6.63 -33.01 -3.24
CA THR A 37 -7.30 -33.61 -2.08
C THR A 37 -6.28 -34.41 -1.27
N LEU A 38 -5.82 -33.83 -0.17
CA LEU A 38 -4.98 -34.51 0.82
C LEU A 38 -5.77 -35.65 1.49
N SER A 39 -5.58 -36.87 0.99
CA SER A 39 -6.18 -38.09 1.53
C SER A 39 -5.11 -39.15 1.81
N CYS A 40 -4.38 -38.97 2.91
CA CYS A 40 -3.58 -40.03 3.55
C CYS A 40 -3.56 -39.82 5.07
N ILE A 41 -4.44 -40.53 5.80
CA ILE A 41 -4.42 -40.61 7.27
C ILE A 41 -4.29 -42.09 7.65
N LYS A 42 -3.12 -42.44 8.22
CA LYS A 42 -2.78 -43.71 8.92
C LYS A 42 -2.78 -44.97 8.00
N THR A 43 -1.80 -45.87 8.05
CA THR A 43 -1.03 -46.38 9.20
C THR A 43 0.41 -46.80 8.82
N GLU A 44 1.37 -46.46 9.69
CA GLU A 44 2.70 -47.08 9.90
C GLU A 44 3.72 -47.26 8.73
N PRO A 45 5.04 -47.43 9.03
CA PRO A 45 6.10 -46.92 8.14
C PRO A 45 6.78 -47.97 7.27
N GLY A 46 6.75 -47.76 5.95
CA GLY A 46 7.54 -48.52 4.98
C GLY A 46 7.19 -48.12 3.55
N ASP A 47 8.18 -48.21 2.65
CA ASP A 47 8.05 -48.18 1.19
C ASP A 47 7.38 -46.96 0.54
N CYS A 48 8.18 -45.92 0.32
CA CYS A 48 8.07 -45.11 -0.90
C CYS A 48 9.46 -44.65 -1.37
N GLN A 49 10.27 -45.60 -1.86
CA GLN A 49 11.49 -45.32 -2.62
C GLN A 49 11.40 -45.93 -4.03
N ARG A 50 12.01 -45.22 -4.99
CA ARG A 50 12.19 -45.52 -6.42
C ARG A 50 11.03 -45.06 -7.33
N GLU A 51 11.24 -43.90 -7.96
CA GLU A 51 11.28 -43.78 -9.43
C GLU A 51 11.87 -42.42 -9.83
N ALA A 52 13.16 -42.40 -10.18
CA ALA A 52 13.87 -41.19 -10.61
C ALA A 52 15.08 -41.54 -11.50
N LYS A 53 14.85 -42.31 -12.58
CA LYS A 53 15.84 -42.52 -13.65
C LYS A 53 15.23 -43.24 -14.86
N THR A 54 14.83 -42.46 -15.88
CA THR A 54 15.11 -42.66 -17.33
C THR A 54 14.12 -41.85 -18.16
N GLU A 55 14.59 -40.79 -18.81
CA GLU A 55 14.21 -40.46 -20.20
C GLU A 55 15.10 -39.32 -20.73
N ARG A 56 16.18 -39.70 -21.39
CA ARG A 56 17.03 -38.79 -22.17
C ARG A 56 17.82 -39.59 -23.21
N GLU A 57 17.17 -39.97 -24.31
CA GLU A 57 17.78 -40.28 -25.61
C GLU A 57 16.72 -40.76 -26.62
N LYS A 58 17.02 -40.57 -27.92
CA LYS A 58 16.15 -40.68 -29.12
C LYS A 58 15.25 -39.45 -29.34
N SER A 59 15.14 -38.88 -30.55
CA SER A 59 15.60 -39.32 -31.88
C SER A 59 16.52 -38.33 -32.60
N LEU A 60 17.48 -38.86 -33.36
CA LEU A 60 18.17 -38.15 -34.46
C LEU A 60 17.31 -38.15 -35.75
N ASP A 61 17.83 -37.43 -36.75
CA ASP A 61 17.51 -37.44 -38.19
C ASP A 61 16.22 -36.77 -38.71
N ALA A 62 16.39 -35.52 -39.14
CA ALA A 62 16.34 -35.20 -40.58
C ALA A 62 17.02 -33.86 -40.93
N SER A 63 18.00 -33.95 -41.84
CA SER A 63 18.59 -32.93 -42.74
C SER A 63 17.75 -31.69 -43.14
N ASN A 64 18.27 -30.54 -43.60
CA ASN A 64 19.63 -29.95 -43.77
C ASN A 64 19.47 -28.65 -44.62
N ARG A 65 20.19 -27.54 -44.32
CA ARG A 65 20.94 -26.66 -45.28
C ARG A 65 21.16 -25.20 -44.81
N ASN A 66 22.43 -24.79 -44.88
CA ASN A 66 22.98 -23.45 -45.21
C ASN A 66 22.73 -22.29 -44.21
N HIS A 67 23.69 -21.41 -43.88
CA HIS A 67 25.06 -21.18 -44.39
C HIS A 67 26.08 -20.79 -43.28
N HIS A 68 27.36 -20.77 -43.66
CA HIS A 68 28.56 -20.32 -42.93
C HIS A 68 28.41 -18.91 -42.26
N VAL A 69 29.19 -18.49 -41.25
CA VAL A 69 30.66 -18.31 -41.26
C VAL A 69 31.34 -18.42 -39.86
N SER A 70 32.43 -19.20 -39.86
CA SER A 70 33.70 -19.17 -39.10
C SER A 70 33.85 -18.52 -37.70
N ILE A 71 34.32 -19.37 -36.76
CA ILE A 71 35.03 -19.03 -35.51
C ILE A 71 36.55 -18.91 -35.81
N PRO A 72 37.35 -18.24 -34.96
CA PRO A 72 38.47 -18.99 -34.37
C PRO A 72 38.59 -18.82 -32.83
N ASN A 73 39.01 -19.90 -32.19
CA ASN A 73 39.14 -20.08 -30.75
C ASN A 73 40.50 -20.78 -30.47
N PRO A 74 40.94 -20.94 -29.22
CA PRO A 74 41.95 -20.12 -28.54
C PRO A 74 43.31 -20.86 -28.43
N PRO A 75 44.17 -20.54 -27.45
CA PRO A 75 45.11 -21.54 -26.92
C PRO A 75 44.90 -21.86 -25.42
N PHE A 76 44.77 -23.15 -25.13
CA PHE A 76 44.91 -23.75 -23.79
C PHE A 76 46.35 -23.70 -23.29
N LEU A 77 46.58 -23.80 -21.96
CA LEU A 77 47.62 -24.69 -21.39
C LEU A 77 47.53 -24.95 -19.86
N LYS A 78 47.22 -26.22 -19.51
CA LYS A 78 47.71 -27.04 -18.38
C LYS A 78 47.72 -26.55 -16.92
N THR A 79 46.73 -27.04 -16.17
CA THR A 79 46.86 -28.00 -15.04
C THR A 79 48.13 -28.04 -14.17
N LYS A 80 47.94 -28.05 -12.83
CA LYS A 80 48.71 -28.90 -11.89
C LYS A 80 47.89 -29.31 -10.65
N LYS A 81 47.89 -30.61 -10.32
CA LYS A 81 47.33 -31.21 -9.09
C LYS A 81 48.43 -31.42 -8.03
N LYS A 82 48.10 -31.21 -6.74
CA LYS A 82 48.59 -31.94 -5.53
C LYS A 82 47.68 -31.47 -4.36
N LYS A 83 46.75 -32.27 -3.80
CA LYS A 83 46.81 -33.48 -2.94
C LYS A 83 47.27 -33.25 -1.47
N ASN A 84 46.30 -33.46 -0.57
CA ASN A 84 46.37 -34.02 0.81
C ASN A 84 47.09 -33.18 1.90
N ASN A 85 46.56 -32.95 3.11
CA ASN A 85 45.92 -33.84 4.10
C ASN A 85 44.72 -33.13 4.80
N HIS A 86 43.60 -33.77 5.14
CA HIS A 86 43.37 -34.72 6.24
C HIS A 86 43.51 -34.10 7.65
N PHE A 87 42.38 -33.78 8.27
CA PHE A 87 42.17 -33.89 9.72
C PHE A 87 40.74 -34.38 9.98
N ILE A 88 40.60 -35.36 10.86
CA ILE A 88 39.33 -35.93 11.32
C ILE A 88 39.08 -35.40 12.72
N HIS A 89 37.86 -34.96 13.01
CA HIS A 89 37.29 -35.13 14.35
C HIS A 89 35.79 -35.38 14.25
N GLN A 90 35.35 -36.50 14.82
CA GLN A 90 33.96 -36.75 15.14
C GLN A 90 33.58 -35.89 16.36
N LEU A 91 32.31 -35.50 16.47
CA LEU A 91 31.45 -35.85 17.62
C LEU A 91 29.98 -35.45 17.42
N SER A 92 29.12 -36.47 17.54
CA SER A 92 27.74 -36.45 18.06
C SER A 92 26.89 -35.16 18.04
N THR A 93 25.80 -35.24 17.25
CA THR A 93 24.41 -34.90 17.61
C THR A 93 24.13 -34.31 19.00
N PHE A 94 23.40 -33.19 19.05
CA PHE A 94 22.15 -33.07 19.81
C PHE A 94 21.24 -31.99 19.19
N VAL A 95 19.99 -32.33 18.90
CA VAL A 95 18.93 -31.39 18.50
C VAL A 95 18.13 -31.04 19.75
N ILE A 96 18.00 -29.75 20.07
CA ILE A 96 17.21 -29.29 21.21
C ILE A 96 15.90 -28.68 20.69
N HIS A 97 14.77 -29.31 21.03
CA HIS A 97 13.46 -28.68 20.98
C HIS A 97 13.34 -27.64 22.12
N PRO A 98 12.67 -26.49 21.90
CA PRO A 98 12.12 -25.73 23.01
C PRO A 98 10.86 -26.45 23.51
N LEU A 99 10.97 -27.10 24.67
CA LEU A 99 9.83 -27.62 25.40
C LEU A 99 9.18 -26.50 26.24
N MET A 100 7.84 -26.50 26.22
CA MET A 100 6.98 -25.84 27.21
C MET A 100 7.48 -26.04 28.64
N PHE A 101 7.43 -24.99 29.46
CA PHE A 101 7.46 -25.10 30.92
C PHE A 101 6.20 -24.49 31.55
N PRO A 102 5.40 -25.26 32.31
CA PRO A 102 4.24 -24.76 33.04
C PRO A 102 4.57 -24.41 34.49
N LEU A 103 3.96 -23.36 35.05
CA LEU A 103 3.93 -23.11 36.49
C LEU A 103 2.55 -22.69 37.01
N LEU A 104 1.79 -23.73 37.38
CA LEU A 104 0.88 -23.86 38.54
C LEU A 104 0.38 -22.60 39.30
N ASN A 105 -0.90 -22.31 39.12
CA ASN A 105 -1.95 -22.18 40.17
C ASN A 105 -1.59 -21.72 41.60
N SER A 106 -2.22 -20.63 42.07
CA SER A 106 -3.21 -20.56 43.21
C SER A 106 -3.18 -19.22 43.97
N PRO A 107 -4.27 -18.79 44.67
CA PRO A 107 -5.64 -18.69 44.17
C PRO A 107 -6.39 -17.38 44.62
N SER A 108 -7.49 -17.11 43.93
CA SER A 108 -8.72 -16.40 44.39
C SER A 108 -8.67 -15.24 45.42
N ARG A 109 -9.17 -14.07 44.98
CA ARG A 109 -10.21 -13.34 45.74
C ARG A 109 -11.08 -12.42 44.88
N PHE A 110 -12.33 -12.85 44.66
CA PHE A 110 -13.43 -11.96 44.27
C PHE A 110 -13.74 -10.97 45.40
N LYS A 111 -14.03 -9.71 45.05
CA LYS A 111 -14.96 -8.86 45.78
C LYS A 111 -15.77 -8.02 44.80
N ASN A 112 -17.08 -7.98 45.02
CA ASN A 112 -18.05 -7.32 44.18
C ASN A 112 -17.97 -5.80 44.31
N TYR A 113 -18.31 -5.10 43.22
CA TYR A 113 -18.84 -3.74 43.31
C TYR A 113 -20.30 -3.80 43.77
N ASP A 114 -20.69 -2.89 44.66
CA ASP A 114 -22.08 -2.62 44.99
C ASP A 114 -22.28 -1.11 45.19
N VAL A 115 -23.50 -0.62 45.01
CA VAL A 115 -23.75 0.75 44.53
C VAL A 115 -24.54 1.62 45.54
N SER A 116 -24.19 2.92 45.59
CA SER A 116 -25.01 4.06 46.08
C SER A 116 -24.99 4.40 47.61
N PRO A 117 -25.60 5.53 48.07
CA PRO A 117 -24.78 6.69 48.47
C PRO A 117 -25.20 7.40 49.78
N SER A 118 -24.48 8.45 50.23
CA SER A 118 -25.08 9.76 50.61
C SER A 118 -24.16 10.76 51.36
N ARG A 119 -24.33 12.04 50.99
CA ARG A 119 -24.36 13.29 51.80
C ARG A 119 -23.39 13.52 52.97
N SER A 120 -22.64 14.63 52.86
CA SER A 120 -22.77 15.89 53.64
C SER A 120 -21.47 16.49 54.20
N SER A 121 -21.21 17.74 53.79
CA SER A 121 -20.33 18.73 54.44
C SER A 121 -21.13 19.52 55.50
N PRO A 122 -20.60 20.59 56.15
CA PRO A 122 -19.21 21.03 56.35
C PRO A 122 -18.89 21.28 57.85
N PHE A 123 -17.73 21.87 58.22
CA PHE A 123 -17.69 23.11 59.03
C PHE A 123 -16.27 23.70 59.14
N LEU A 124 -16.22 24.97 59.53
CA LEU A 124 -15.09 25.91 59.50
C LEU A 124 -14.59 26.21 60.93
N GLY A 125 -13.29 26.45 61.13
CA GLY A 125 -12.76 26.85 62.45
C GLY A 125 -11.27 27.22 62.46
N ILE A 126 -10.96 28.51 62.57
CA ILE A 126 -9.60 29.10 62.61
C ILE A 126 -9.26 29.47 64.06
N VAL A 127 -7.97 29.53 64.46
CA VAL A 127 -7.32 30.64 65.22
C VAL A 127 -5.89 30.27 65.74
N LEU A 128 -4.91 30.90 65.09
CA LEU A 128 -3.66 31.54 65.59
C LEU A 128 -2.83 30.97 66.76
N SER A 129 -1.53 30.81 66.49
CA SER A 129 -0.47 31.53 67.26
C SER A 129 0.73 31.84 66.36
N SER A 130 1.25 33.07 66.41
CA SER A 130 2.22 33.63 65.45
C SER A 130 3.62 33.88 66.05
N PHE A 131 4.56 34.26 65.16
CA PHE A 131 5.95 34.73 65.39
C PHE A 131 7.00 33.60 65.58
N LEU A 132 8.17 33.65 64.93
CA LEU A 132 8.97 34.83 64.54
C LEU A 132 9.52 34.73 63.09
N LEU A 133 9.69 35.88 62.41
CA LEU A 133 10.29 35.93 61.07
C LEU A 133 11.83 35.92 61.11
N LEU A 134 12.44 35.15 60.21
CA LEU A 134 13.77 35.43 59.66
C LEU A 134 13.62 35.63 58.15
N SER A 135 13.88 36.85 57.69
CA SER A 135 13.69 37.27 56.31
C SER A 135 14.79 36.71 55.41
N ILE A 136 14.57 35.52 54.85
CA ILE A 136 15.27 35.06 53.66
C ILE A 136 14.28 35.14 52.50
N THR A 137 14.48 36.10 51.61
CA THR A 137 13.83 36.11 50.31
C THR A 137 14.19 34.82 49.57
N PRO A 138 13.24 33.96 49.17
CA PRO A 138 13.51 33.00 48.12
C PRO A 138 13.70 33.80 46.84
N GLN A 139 14.95 34.19 46.58
CA GLN A 139 15.39 34.69 45.30
C GLN A 139 14.94 33.63 44.29
N ARG A 140 13.99 34.01 43.42
CA ARG A 140 13.40 33.13 42.42
C ARG A 140 14.50 32.74 41.45
N THR A 141 15.19 31.64 41.74
CA THR A 141 16.33 31.19 40.96
C THR A 141 15.86 30.87 39.56
N GLU A 142 16.36 31.62 38.59
CA GLU A 142 16.23 31.38 37.15
C GLU A 142 17.10 30.17 36.74
N ALA A 143 16.87 29.05 37.43
CA ALA A 143 17.61 27.79 37.37
C ALA A 143 16.64 26.60 37.29
N ALA A 144 15.57 26.78 36.49
CA ALA A 144 14.62 25.74 36.11
C ALA A 144 14.25 25.84 34.61
N VAL A 145 15.12 26.48 33.80
CA VAL A 145 14.95 26.70 32.35
C VAL A 145 16.19 26.23 31.57
N SER A 146 17.15 25.55 32.23
CA SER A 146 18.44 25.14 31.64
C SER A 146 18.57 23.65 31.33
N ASP A 147 17.70 22.79 31.85
CA ASP A 147 17.76 21.33 31.61
C ASP A 147 16.95 20.88 30.39
N ALA A 148 16.60 21.83 29.51
CA ALA A 148 16.51 21.57 28.08
C ALA A 148 17.92 21.31 27.51
N ALA A 149 18.56 20.24 28.00
CA ALA A 149 19.90 19.82 27.64
C ALA A 149 19.90 19.34 26.18
N LYS A 150 20.11 20.31 25.28
CA LYS A 150 20.39 20.19 23.84
C LYS A 150 20.10 18.80 23.27
N PHE A 151 18.89 18.64 22.72
CA PHE A 151 18.74 17.78 21.54
C PHE A 151 19.84 18.20 20.57
N SER A 152 20.83 17.35 20.31
CA SER A 152 21.90 17.66 19.36
C SER A 152 21.25 18.03 18.03
N SER A 153 21.62 19.17 17.42
CA SER A 153 20.92 19.69 16.23
C SER A 153 20.95 18.74 15.02
N ASN A 154 21.75 17.66 15.13
CA ASN A 154 21.92 16.42 14.36
C ASN A 154 20.65 15.69 13.84
N ALA A 155 19.66 16.44 13.36
CA ALA A 155 19.21 16.20 12.01
C ALA A 155 19.73 17.36 11.16
N ASP A 156 21.06 17.56 11.21
CA ASP A 156 21.71 18.51 10.30
C ASP A 156 21.31 18.13 8.87
N PHE A 157 21.05 19.12 8.03
CA PHE A 157 20.62 18.89 6.65
C PHE A 157 21.83 18.45 5.82
N VAL A 158 22.21 17.18 6.00
CA VAL A 158 23.35 16.47 5.40
C VAL A 158 22.88 15.13 4.85
N HIS A 159 23.73 14.52 4.02
CA HIS A 159 23.52 13.19 3.47
C HIS A 159 24.04 12.12 4.43
N HIS A 160 23.16 11.25 4.93
CA HIS A 160 23.50 10.23 5.92
C HIS A 160 23.86 8.91 5.23
N ASN A 161 25.09 8.42 5.40
CA ASN A 161 25.47 7.08 4.96
C ASN A 161 24.75 5.98 5.77
N TYR A 162 24.92 4.71 5.43
CA TYR A 162 24.19 3.62 6.07
C TYR A 162 24.36 3.62 7.61
N ASP A 163 25.59 3.70 8.10
CA ASP A 163 25.88 3.70 9.54
C ASP A 163 25.30 4.94 10.24
N GLN A 164 25.37 6.10 9.59
CA GLN A 164 24.79 7.37 10.09
C GLN A 164 23.26 7.35 10.09
N MET A 165 22.65 6.72 9.09
CA MET A 165 21.20 6.54 8.97
C MET A 165 20.69 5.68 10.12
N VAL A 166 21.30 4.50 10.35
CA VAL A 166 20.94 3.61 11.46
C VAL A 166 21.17 4.30 12.81
N ALA A 167 22.34 4.94 13.01
CA ALA A 167 22.63 5.65 14.25
C ALA A 167 21.66 6.81 14.55
N LEU A 168 21.13 7.48 13.52
CA LEU A 168 20.12 8.52 13.70
C LEU A 168 18.76 7.93 14.09
N LEU A 169 18.36 6.79 13.52
CA LEU A 169 17.15 6.08 13.93
C LEU A 169 17.24 5.59 15.39
N ASP A 170 18.38 5.01 15.77
CA ASP A 170 18.68 4.62 17.16
C ASP A 170 18.69 5.84 18.11
N GLU A 171 19.23 6.99 17.67
CA GLU A 171 19.18 8.24 18.44
C GLU A 171 17.73 8.74 18.63
N VAL A 172 16.87 8.64 17.60
CA VAL A 172 15.44 8.97 17.72
C VAL A 172 14.76 8.03 18.71
N HIS A 173 14.97 6.72 18.60
CA HIS A 173 14.40 5.74 19.51
C HIS A 173 14.83 5.97 20.96
N SER A 174 16.12 6.21 21.20
CA SER A 174 16.65 6.51 22.56
C SER A 174 16.00 7.73 23.23
N LYS A 175 15.44 8.66 22.45
CA LYS A 175 14.78 9.89 22.94
C LYS A 175 13.27 9.76 23.07
N CYS A 176 12.66 8.81 22.36
CA CYS A 176 11.23 8.55 22.32
C CYS A 176 10.91 7.05 22.44
N PRO A 177 11.50 6.32 23.42
CA PRO A 177 11.42 4.85 23.45
C PRO A 177 9.99 4.34 23.70
N ASP A 178 9.19 5.12 24.42
CA ASP A 178 7.80 4.79 24.76
C ASP A 178 6.86 4.80 23.53
N ILE A 179 7.27 5.46 22.44
CA ILE A 179 6.45 5.64 21.22
C ILE A 179 7.17 5.22 19.93
N THR A 180 8.28 4.47 20.02
CA THR A 180 9.03 4.03 18.84
C THR A 180 9.67 2.65 19.00
N LEU A 181 9.88 1.98 17.87
CA LEU A 181 10.70 0.77 17.79
C LEU A 181 11.55 0.79 16.51
N VAL A 182 12.86 0.58 16.63
CA VAL A 182 13.73 0.32 15.46
C VAL A 182 13.85 -1.19 15.25
N TYR A 183 13.57 -1.64 14.03
CA TYR A 183 13.66 -3.06 13.68
C TYR A 183 14.11 -3.26 12.22
N ASN A 184 14.37 -4.51 11.86
CA ASN A 184 14.77 -4.91 10.52
C ASN A 184 13.84 -6.05 10.05
N PRO A 185 13.15 -5.92 8.89
CA PRO A 185 12.35 -7.01 8.34
C PRO A 185 13.23 -8.23 7.94
N PRO A 186 12.65 -9.42 7.74
CA PRO A 186 13.40 -10.67 7.60
C PRO A 186 14.15 -10.82 6.26
N GLY A 187 15.32 -10.20 6.18
CA GLY A 187 16.28 -10.27 5.07
C GLY A 187 17.36 -9.19 5.18
N HIS A 188 18.06 -8.95 4.06
CA HIS A 188 19.10 -7.93 3.92
C HIS A 188 19.26 -7.57 2.43
N SER A 189 19.93 -6.46 2.14
CA SER A 189 20.40 -6.13 0.80
C SER A 189 21.45 -7.13 0.30
N VAL A 190 21.79 -7.09 -0.98
CA VAL A 190 22.78 -8.00 -1.59
C VAL A 190 24.17 -7.93 -0.92
N GLU A 191 24.61 -6.75 -0.48
CA GLU A 191 25.87 -6.58 0.28
C GLU A 191 25.72 -6.80 1.80
N GLY A 192 24.55 -7.25 2.28
CA GLY A 192 24.34 -7.64 3.68
C GLY A 192 23.94 -6.51 4.63
N ARG A 193 23.47 -5.37 4.12
CA ARG A 193 22.91 -4.28 4.95
C ARG A 193 21.45 -4.58 5.29
N ASN A 194 21.03 -4.28 6.51
CA ASN A 194 19.62 -4.43 6.88
C ASN A 194 18.78 -3.30 6.27
N LEU A 195 17.55 -3.60 5.84
CA LEU A 195 16.55 -2.61 5.43
C LEU A 195 15.86 -2.06 6.68
N THR A 196 16.55 -1.19 7.41
CA THR A 196 16.12 -0.71 8.73
C THR A 196 14.87 0.16 8.67
N VAL A 197 13.94 -0.10 9.59
CA VAL A 197 12.66 0.60 9.74
C VAL A 197 12.60 1.21 11.15
N ILE A 198 12.03 2.41 11.27
CA ILE A 198 11.56 2.94 12.54
C ILE A 198 10.03 2.98 12.56
N GLU A 199 9.46 2.44 13.62
CA GLU A 199 8.04 2.45 13.94
C GLU A 199 7.71 3.62 14.86
N PHE A 200 6.50 4.19 14.73
CA PHE A 200 5.87 5.10 15.70
C PHE A 200 4.43 4.61 15.98
N SER A 201 4.06 4.53 17.26
CA SER A 201 2.72 4.19 17.79
C SER A 201 2.74 4.53 19.30
N ASP A 202 1.59 4.61 19.98
CA ASP A 202 1.54 4.72 21.44
C ASP A 202 1.83 3.40 22.17
N ASP A 203 1.79 2.25 21.48
CA ASP A 203 2.12 0.93 22.03
C ASP A 203 3.02 0.11 21.06
N PRO A 204 4.26 0.56 20.83
CA PRO A 204 5.10 0.07 19.73
C PRO A 204 5.52 -1.40 19.86
N GLY A 205 5.61 -2.06 18.71
CA GLY A 205 6.01 -3.46 18.56
C GLY A 205 4.87 -4.46 18.41
N LYS A 206 3.60 -4.03 18.49
CA LYS A 206 2.43 -4.86 18.22
C LYS A 206 1.34 -4.09 17.47
N HIS A 207 0.53 -4.83 16.71
CA HIS A 207 -0.66 -4.29 16.07
C HIS A 207 -1.81 -4.16 17.08
N ILE A 208 -2.48 -3.00 17.13
CA ILE A 208 -3.71 -2.78 17.89
C ILE A 208 -4.89 -2.90 16.92
N ALA A 209 -5.78 -3.87 17.15
CA ALA A 209 -6.91 -4.11 16.26
C ALA A 209 -7.87 -2.90 16.24
N GLY A 210 -8.15 -2.38 15.04
CA GLY A 210 -8.88 -1.13 14.82
C GLY A 210 -7.97 0.10 14.60
N GLU A 211 -6.66 -0.01 14.78
CA GLU A 211 -5.66 1.01 14.44
C GLU A 211 -5.06 0.74 13.05
N PRO A 212 -5.11 1.69 12.09
CA PRO A 212 -4.55 1.48 10.77
C PRO A 212 -3.01 1.46 10.79
N GLU A 213 -2.44 0.49 10.08
CA GLU A 213 -1.00 0.41 9.82
C GLU A 213 -0.65 1.26 8.57
N PHE A 214 0.23 2.23 8.73
CA PHE A 214 0.74 3.10 7.65
C PHE A 214 2.22 2.81 7.37
N LYS A 215 2.68 2.99 6.13
CA LYS A 215 4.12 3.03 5.84
C LYS A 215 4.60 4.07 4.83
N TYR A 216 5.84 4.53 5.01
CA TYR A 216 6.62 5.15 3.96
C TYR A 216 7.86 4.33 3.64
N VAL A 217 8.12 4.15 2.35
CA VAL A 217 9.36 3.56 1.84
C VAL A 217 10.10 4.60 1.01
N ALA A 218 11.42 4.67 1.11
CA ALA A 218 12.20 5.60 0.28
C ALA A 218 13.44 4.93 -0.31
N ASN A 219 14.01 5.59 -1.34
CA ASN A 219 15.35 5.30 -1.82
C ASN A 219 15.50 3.83 -2.24
N MET A 220 14.48 3.29 -2.93
CA MET A 220 14.57 1.99 -3.63
C MET A 220 15.43 2.10 -4.90
N HIS A 221 15.53 3.30 -5.47
CA HIS A 221 16.67 3.69 -6.27
C HIS A 221 17.69 4.40 -5.39
N GLY A 222 18.90 3.86 -5.29
CA GLY A 222 19.89 4.34 -4.33
C GLY A 222 20.38 5.77 -4.59
N ASN A 223 20.38 6.23 -5.84
CA ASN A 223 20.72 7.62 -6.20
C ASN A 223 19.57 8.62 -6.08
N GLU A 224 18.36 8.18 -5.71
CA GLU A 224 17.19 9.04 -5.49
C GLU A 224 17.08 9.30 -3.97
N VAL A 225 17.77 10.35 -3.52
CA VAL A 225 18.19 10.52 -2.12
C VAL A 225 17.24 11.38 -1.30
N VAL A 226 16.46 12.28 -1.93
CA VAL A 226 15.56 13.20 -1.23
C VAL A 226 14.64 12.44 -0.27
N GLY A 227 14.00 11.36 -0.72
CA GLY A 227 13.10 10.55 0.10
C GLY A 227 13.75 10.00 1.38
N ARG A 228 14.98 9.47 1.29
CA ARG A 228 15.75 8.95 2.44
C ARG A 228 15.89 10.00 3.53
N GLU A 229 16.37 11.18 3.14
CA GLU A 229 16.61 12.28 4.06
C GLU A 229 15.28 12.88 4.57
N MET A 230 14.21 12.87 3.77
CA MET A 230 12.88 13.29 4.23
C MET A 230 12.32 12.37 5.32
N LEU A 231 12.48 11.04 5.20
CA LEU A 231 12.00 10.10 6.22
C LEU A 231 12.84 10.16 7.52
N LEU A 232 14.16 10.40 7.42
CA LEU A 232 15.00 10.65 8.60
C LEU A 232 14.58 11.95 9.33
N GLN A 233 14.35 13.03 8.59
CA GLN A 233 13.86 14.30 9.15
C GLN A 233 12.44 14.15 9.73
N LEU A 234 11.58 13.33 9.10
CA LEU A 234 10.25 13.01 9.60
C LEU A 234 10.30 12.27 10.93
N ALA A 235 11.13 11.23 11.07
CA ALA A 235 11.29 10.51 12.34
C ALA A 235 11.74 11.45 13.49
N VAL A 236 12.71 12.33 13.21
CA VAL A 236 13.15 13.35 14.17
C VAL A 236 12.05 14.36 14.49
N TYR A 237 11.23 14.73 13.51
CA TYR A 237 10.11 15.66 13.68
C TYR A 237 8.98 15.06 14.52
N LEU A 238 8.54 13.84 14.23
CA LEU A 238 7.49 13.13 14.97
C LEU A 238 7.84 13.04 16.46
N CYS A 239 9.02 12.47 16.78
CA CYS A 239 9.51 12.36 18.15
C CYS A 239 9.58 13.72 18.87
N LYS A 240 10.08 14.78 18.21
CA LYS A 240 10.14 16.14 18.80
C LYS A 240 8.76 16.75 19.04
N GLN A 241 7.86 16.64 18.08
CA GLN A 241 6.54 17.29 18.15
C GLN A 241 5.61 16.56 19.12
N TYR A 242 5.67 15.23 19.16
CA TYR A 242 4.96 14.44 20.17
C TYR A 242 5.34 14.86 21.59
N LYS A 243 6.65 14.87 21.90
CA LYS A 243 7.16 15.32 23.21
C LYS A 243 6.95 16.81 23.50
N ALA A 244 6.63 17.62 22.49
CA ALA A 244 6.28 19.03 22.65
C ALA A 244 4.77 19.26 22.87
N GLY A 245 3.94 18.21 22.89
CA GLY A 245 2.49 18.33 23.05
C GLY A 245 1.78 18.86 21.79
N ASN A 246 2.29 18.58 20.59
CA ASN A 246 1.63 18.97 19.35
C ASN A 246 0.43 18.05 19.10
N GLU A 247 -0.79 18.54 19.36
CA GLU A 247 -2.05 17.80 19.28
C GLU A 247 -2.21 17.01 17.96
N THR A 248 -1.85 17.60 16.81
CA THR A 248 -1.90 16.94 15.49
C THR A 248 -0.97 15.73 15.41
N ILE A 249 0.23 15.82 16.00
CA ILE A 249 1.23 14.75 15.93
C ILE A 249 1.01 13.71 17.02
N GLN A 250 0.51 14.10 18.19
CA GLN A 250 0.06 13.16 19.22
C GLN A 250 -1.11 12.33 18.68
N TRP A 251 -2.18 12.98 18.20
CA TRP A 251 -3.32 12.27 17.62
C TRP A 251 -2.91 11.31 16.50
N LEU A 252 -1.98 11.71 15.62
CA LEU A 252 -1.49 10.84 14.56
C LEU A 252 -0.72 9.61 15.06
N VAL A 253 0.11 9.74 16.10
CA VAL A 253 0.88 8.61 16.66
C VAL A 253 0.03 7.76 17.61
N ASP A 254 -0.95 8.35 18.30
CA ASP A 254 -1.86 7.66 19.24
C ASP A 254 -3.00 6.90 18.53
N HIS A 255 -3.13 7.03 17.21
CA HIS A 255 -4.17 6.37 16.40
C HIS A 255 -3.62 5.82 15.07
N THR A 256 -2.31 5.72 14.87
CA THR A 256 -1.74 5.15 13.65
C THR A 256 -0.36 4.57 13.92
N ARG A 257 -0.21 3.30 13.51
CA ARG A 257 1.05 2.60 13.58
C ARG A 257 1.85 2.87 12.31
N ILE A 258 2.84 3.74 12.43
CA ILE A 258 3.56 4.38 11.32
C ILE A 258 4.93 3.72 11.16
N HIS A 259 5.19 3.15 9.99
CA HIS A 259 6.47 2.51 9.69
C HIS A 259 7.26 3.29 8.63
N LEU A 260 8.46 3.77 8.96
CA LEU A 260 9.32 4.53 8.06
C LEU A 260 10.55 3.71 7.68
N MET A 261 10.71 3.37 6.40
CA MET A 261 11.89 2.71 5.82
C MET A 261 12.69 3.72 4.98
N PRO A 262 13.74 4.37 5.52
CA PRO A 262 14.46 5.43 4.80
C PRO A 262 15.26 4.95 3.58
N SER A 263 15.61 3.67 3.50
CA SER A 263 16.35 3.11 2.36
C SER A 263 16.03 1.64 2.14
N MET A 264 15.30 1.35 1.05
CA MET A 264 15.12 -0.01 0.54
C MET A 264 16.37 -0.50 -0.22
N ASN A 265 17.14 0.40 -0.85
CA ASN A 265 18.37 0.09 -1.59
C ASN A 265 19.60 0.81 -0.99
N PRO A 266 20.06 0.40 0.21
CA PRO A 266 21.21 1.03 0.85
C PRO A 266 22.52 0.80 0.07
N ASP A 267 22.63 -0.29 -0.69
CA ASP A 267 23.81 -0.63 -1.48
C ASP A 267 23.99 0.33 -2.67
N GLY A 268 22.91 0.60 -3.40
CA GLY A 268 22.88 1.59 -4.47
C GLY A 268 23.20 2.99 -3.97
N TRP A 269 22.73 3.35 -2.77
CA TRP A 269 23.02 4.65 -2.16
C TRP A 269 24.51 4.81 -1.87
N GLU A 270 25.16 3.81 -1.25
CA GLU A 270 26.61 3.86 -0.98
C GLU A 270 27.43 3.98 -2.27
N LEU A 271 27.00 3.31 -3.35
CA LEU A 271 27.61 3.43 -4.67
C LEU A 271 27.46 4.85 -5.25
N ALA A 272 26.24 5.42 -5.21
CA ALA A 272 25.97 6.78 -5.68
C ALA A 272 26.76 7.83 -4.90
N HIS A 273 26.78 7.72 -3.57
CA HIS A 273 27.48 8.66 -2.70
C HIS A 273 29.00 8.59 -2.84
N LYS A 274 29.54 7.38 -3.02
CA LYS A 274 30.96 7.16 -3.33
C LYS A 274 31.32 7.77 -4.69
N HIS A 275 30.47 7.64 -5.71
CA HIS A 275 30.67 8.31 -7.00
C HIS A 275 30.74 9.82 -6.80
N LEU A 276 29.70 10.43 -6.22
CA LEU A 276 29.61 11.88 -5.96
C LEU A 276 30.83 12.42 -5.21
N LYS A 277 31.30 11.72 -4.16
CA LYS A 277 32.51 12.09 -3.42
C LYS A 277 33.79 12.00 -4.25
N SER A 278 33.86 11.08 -5.21
CA SER A 278 35.05 10.84 -6.05
C SER A 278 35.15 11.76 -7.27
N THR A 279 34.03 12.16 -7.86
CA THR A 279 33.96 12.96 -9.09
C THR A 279 33.55 14.42 -8.85
N GLY A 280 32.96 14.72 -7.70
CA GLY A 280 32.30 16.00 -7.43
C GLY A 280 31.03 16.22 -8.24
N ARG A 281 30.45 15.15 -8.82
CA ARG A 281 29.27 15.19 -9.69
C ARG A 281 28.31 14.06 -9.36
N GLU A 282 27.02 14.37 -9.38
CA GLU A 282 25.94 13.39 -9.38
C GLU A 282 25.83 12.68 -10.74
N ASP A 283 25.15 11.53 -10.76
CA ASP A 283 24.91 10.73 -11.96
C ASP A 283 23.49 10.14 -11.92
N TRP A 284 22.82 10.11 -13.07
CA TRP A 284 21.42 9.72 -13.22
C TRP A 284 21.18 8.21 -13.06
N LEU A 285 22.21 7.38 -13.23
CA LEU A 285 22.12 5.92 -13.25
C LEU A 285 23.02 5.22 -12.21
N ILE A 286 24.18 5.79 -11.87
CA ILE A 286 25.11 5.17 -10.91
C ILE A 286 24.47 5.11 -9.52
N GLY A 287 24.25 3.88 -9.04
CA GLY A 287 23.58 3.62 -7.77
C GLY A 287 22.05 3.61 -7.83
N ARG A 288 21.43 3.76 -9.01
CA ARG A 288 19.97 3.56 -9.17
C ARG A 288 19.58 2.12 -8.84
N ALA A 289 20.21 1.16 -9.51
CA ALA A 289 19.97 -0.26 -9.30
C ALA A 289 20.56 -0.77 -7.97
N ASN A 290 20.19 -1.98 -7.53
CA ASN A 290 20.83 -2.64 -6.39
C ASN A 290 22.25 -3.16 -6.76
N ALA A 291 22.94 -3.84 -5.84
CA ALA A 291 24.32 -4.30 -6.09
C ALA A 291 24.45 -5.33 -7.23
N ASN A 292 23.40 -6.11 -7.50
CA ASN A 292 23.32 -7.01 -8.67
C ASN A 292 22.97 -6.29 -9.98
N LYS A 293 22.79 -4.96 -9.94
CA LYS A 293 22.41 -4.09 -11.06
C LYS A 293 20.98 -4.32 -11.57
N VAL A 294 20.10 -4.78 -10.68
CA VAL A 294 18.65 -4.90 -10.94
C VAL A 294 17.93 -3.63 -10.48
N ASP A 295 17.02 -3.13 -11.31
CA ASP A 295 16.09 -2.07 -10.93
C ASP A 295 14.99 -2.67 -10.04
N LEU A 296 14.97 -2.31 -8.75
CA LEU A 296 14.04 -2.88 -7.78
C LEU A 296 12.58 -2.51 -8.09
N ASN A 297 12.33 -1.37 -8.74
CA ASN A 297 10.99 -0.99 -9.17
C ASN A 297 10.60 -1.60 -10.53
N ARG A 298 11.35 -2.62 -11.00
CA ARG A 298 11.00 -3.53 -12.10
C ARG A 298 11.13 -5.00 -11.68
N ASN A 299 11.22 -5.27 -10.38
CA ASN A 299 11.55 -6.60 -9.86
C ASN A 299 10.38 -7.35 -9.21
N PHE A 300 9.34 -6.66 -8.72
CA PHE A 300 8.17 -7.30 -8.10
C PHE A 300 7.42 -8.22 -9.08
N PRO A 301 6.56 -9.15 -8.61
CA PRO A 301 5.68 -9.93 -9.49
C PRO A 301 4.80 -9.04 -10.38
N ASP A 302 4.52 -9.50 -11.60
CA ASP A 302 3.67 -8.80 -12.57
C ASP A 302 2.20 -9.21 -12.39
N LEU A 303 1.55 -8.57 -11.41
CA LEU A 303 0.15 -8.88 -11.06
C LEU A 303 -0.86 -8.13 -11.93
N ASN A 304 -0.45 -7.06 -12.60
CA ASN A 304 -1.29 -6.27 -13.51
C ASN A 304 -1.83 -7.13 -14.66
N ASN A 305 -0.99 -7.95 -15.29
CA ASN A 305 -1.45 -8.85 -16.35
C ASN A 305 -2.51 -9.86 -15.85
N ILE A 306 -2.39 -10.30 -14.59
CA ILE A 306 -3.37 -11.19 -13.96
C ILE A 306 -4.70 -10.44 -13.70
N VAL A 307 -4.65 -9.22 -13.14
CA VAL A 307 -5.88 -8.46 -12.86
C VAL A 307 -6.62 -8.06 -14.15
N TYR A 308 -5.90 -7.71 -15.22
CA TYR A 308 -6.51 -7.35 -16.51
C TYR A 308 -7.19 -8.54 -17.22
N GLU A 309 -6.73 -9.78 -16.97
CA GLU A 309 -7.44 -11.00 -17.41
C GLU A 309 -8.62 -11.33 -16.48
N ASN A 310 -8.44 -11.18 -15.17
CA ASN A 310 -9.49 -11.43 -14.17
C ASN A 310 -10.67 -10.48 -14.29
N GLU A 311 -10.47 -9.21 -14.64
CA GLU A 311 -11.55 -8.25 -14.92
C GLU A 311 -12.45 -8.71 -16.08
N GLN A 312 -11.89 -9.37 -17.11
CA GLN A 312 -12.65 -9.89 -18.25
C GLN A 312 -13.38 -11.20 -17.91
N THR A 313 -12.75 -12.04 -17.08
CA THR A 313 -13.25 -13.37 -16.72
C THR A 313 -14.07 -13.41 -15.43
N HIS A 314 -14.18 -12.27 -14.73
CA HIS A 314 -14.78 -12.15 -13.38
C HIS A 314 -14.04 -13.02 -12.34
N GLY A 315 -12.70 -13.05 -12.43
CA GLY A 315 -11.79 -13.71 -11.51
C GLY A 315 -11.53 -12.92 -10.22
N ALA A 316 -10.46 -13.28 -9.50
CA ALA A 316 -10.05 -12.58 -8.29
C ALA A 316 -9.60 -11.14 -8.59
N ASN A 317 -9.95 -10.19 -7.72
CA ASN A 317 -9.66 -8.76 -7.89
C ASN A 317 -8.70 -8.18 -6.81
N ASN A 318 -8.19 -9.04 -5.92
CA ASN A 318 -7.28 -8.74 -4.81
C ASN A 318 -6.51 -10.01 -4.41
N HIS A 319 -5.38 -9.87 -3.69
CA HIS A 319 -4.54 -10.97 -3.17
C HIS A 319 -4.23 -12.07 -4.23
N LEU A 320 -3.72 -11.63 -5.39
CA LEU A 320 -3.66 -12.42 -6.61
C LEU A 320 -2.59 -13.54 -6.64
N GLU A 321 -1.49 -13.42 -5.88
CA GLU A 321 -0.36 -14.36 -5.89
C GLU A 321 0.21 -14.61 -4.48
N LYS A 322 -0.27 -15.68 -3.82
CA LYS A 322 0.23 -16.15 -2.53
C LYS A 322 1.76 -16.06 -2.42
N LEU A 323 2.24 -15.27 -1.47
CA LEU A 323 3.66 -15.01 -1.19
C LEU A 323 4.59 -16.24 -1.30
N ALA A 324 4.18 -17.42 -0.82
CA ALA A 324 4.99 -18.63 -0.88
C ALA A 324 5.34 -19.09 -2.31
N TYR A 325 4.50 -18.78 -3.30
CA TYR A 325 4.78 -18.99 -4.72
C TYR A 325 5.59 -17.82 -5.29
N ALA A 326 5.21 -16.57 -4.95
CA ALA A 326 5.94 -15.39 -5.39
C ALA A 326 7.44 -15.45 -5.00
N LEU A 327 7.77 -15.86 -3.77
CA LEU A 327 9.14 -15.94 -3.27
C LEU A 327 10.05 -16.99 -3.95
N ILE A 328 9.47 -17.98 -4.65
CA ILE A 328 10.24 -18.97 -5.44
C ILE A 328 10.40 -18.58 -6.91
N THR A 329 9.79 -17.46 -7.34
CA THR A 329 9.99 -16.90 -8.68
C THR A 329 11.48 -16.61 -8.91
N PRO A 330 12.06 -17.08 -10.03
CA PRO A 330 13.44 -16.76 -10.37
C PRO A 330 13.62 -15.24 -10.51
N ASP A 331 14.84 -14.78 -10.29
CA ASP A 331 15.26 -13.39 -10.51
C ASP A 331 14.66 -12.33 -9.56
N LEU A 332 13.94 -12.73 -8.50
CA LEU A 332 13.62 -11.83 -7.38
C LEU A 332 14.85 -11.52 -6.51
N GLU A 333 15.12 -10.24 -6.30
CA GLU A 333 16.26 -9.75 -5.51
C GLU A 333 16.02 -9.83 -3.99
N SER A 334 17.09 -9.67 -3.23
CA SER A 334 17.05 -9.84 -1.76
C SER A 334 16.25 -8.73 -1.08
N GLU A 335 16.39 -7.49 -1.56
CA GLU A 335 15.61 -6.33 -1.13
C GLU A 335 14.11 -6.54 -1.39
N THR A 336 13.75 -6.92 -2.61
CA THR A 336 12.36 -7.22 -3.04
C THR A 336 11.74 -8.31 -2.17
N LYS A 337 12.44 -9.44 -1.98
CA LYS A 337 12.00 -10.54 -1.09
C LYS A 337 11.85 -10.12 0.37
N THR A 338 12.65 -9.16 0.83
CA THR A 338 12.57 -8.62 2.19
C THR A 338 11.31 -7.76 2.35
N VAL A 339 11.02 -6.89 1.37
CA VAL A 339 9.82 -6.06 1.36
C VAL A 339 8.54 -6.90 1.18
N MET A 340 8.51 -7.88 0.28
CA MET A 340 7.33 -8.76 0.10
C MET A 340 6.95 -9.51 1.39
N LYS A 341 7.93 -10.00 2.15
CA LYS A 341 7.68 -10.61 3.48
C LYS A 341 7.19 -9.57 4.49
N TRP A 342 7.75 -8.36 4.46
CA TRP A 342 7.33 -7.29 5.36
C TRP A 342 5.88 -6.87 5.09
N LEU A 343 5.50 -6.73 3.82
CA LEU A 343 4.12 -6.48 3.38
C LEU A 343 3.14 -7.54 3.90
N SER A 344 3.54 -8.81 3.92
CA SER A 344 2.70 -9.90 4.46
C SER A 344 2.62 -9.99 5.99
N ALA A 345 3.46 -9.24 6.71
CA ALA A 345 3.59 -9.36 8.16
C ALA A 345 2.75 -8.34 8.95
N TYR A 346 2.23 -7.30 8.27
CA TYR A 346 1.47 -6.20 8.87
C TYR A 346 0.25 -5.88 7.97
N PRO A 347 -0.94 -5.60 8.53
CA PRO A 347 -2.12 -5.23 7.75
C PRO A 347 -2.04 -3.77 7.25
N PHE A 348 -1.03 -3.45 6.43
CA PHE A 348 -0.84 -2.11 5.87
C PHE A 348 -2.07 -1.64 5.09
N VAL A 349 -2.52 -0.42 5.40
CA VAL A 349 -3.71 0.22 4.84
C VAL A 349 -3.31 1.23 3.76
N LEU A 350 -2.37 2.11 4.08
CA LEU A 350 -1.93 3.20 3.22
C LEU A 350 -0.40 3.29 3.18
N SER A 351 0.13 3.69 2.01
CA SER A 351 1.55 3.82 1.79
C SER A 351 1.92 4.86 0.74
N ALA A 352 3.15 5.38 0.81
CA ALA A 352 3.81 5.81 -0.42
C ALA A 352 5.27 5.35 -0.49
N ASN A 353 5.75 5.19 -1.72
CA ASN A 353 7.17 5.04 -2.02
C ASN A 353 7.74 6.36 -2.57
N LEU A 354 8.92 6.79 -2.08
CA LEU A 354 9.49 8.12 -2.32
C LEU A 354 10.67 8.05 -3.28
N HIS A 355 10.57 8.84 -4.35
CA HIS A 355 11.45 8.87 -5.53
C HIS A 355 12.03 10.27 -5.81
N GLY A 356 12.87 10.35 -6.83
CA GLY A 356 13.37 11.60 -7.39
C GLY A 356 13.71 11.47 -8.87
N GLY A 357 13.59 12.57 -9.60
CA GLY A 357 13.73 12.65 -11.05
C GLY A 357 12.65 13.50 -11.70
N ASP A 358 11.48 13.61 -11.06
CA ASP A 358 10.40 14.54 -11.44
C ASP A 358 9.78 15.20 -10.19
N LEU A 359 8.68 15.96 -10.33
CA LEU A 359 7.93 16.54 -9.21
C LEU A 359 6.41 16.30 -9.36
N VAL A 360 5.96 15.10 -8.97
CA VAL A 360 4.57 14.66 -9.16
C VAL A 360 4.18 13.55 -8.15
N ALA A 361 2.91 13.48 -7.77
CA ALA A 361 2.32 12.33 -7.10
C ALA A 361 1.71 11.36 -8.13
N ASN A 362 2.42 10.26 -8.40
CA ASN A 362 2.05 9.20 -9.32
C ASN A 362 1.17 8.15 -8.63
N TYR A 363 0.10 7.69 -9.28
CA TYR A 363 -0.84 6.72 -8.70
C TYR A 363 -1.24 5.57 -9.67
N PRO A 364 -1.73 4.43 -9.14
CA PRO A 364 -2.07 3.24 -9.93
C PRO A 364 -3.11 3.42 -11.05
N TYR A 365 -3.06 2.60 -12.11
CA TYR A 365 -2.01 1.61 -12.38
C TYR A 365 -0.80 2.20 -13.13
N ASP A 366 0.37 1.67 -12.80
CA ASP A 366 1.64 1.92 -13.48
C ASP A 366 1.73 1.18 -14.84
N LEU A 367 1.20 -0.05 -14.95
CA LEU A 367 1.25 -0.81 -16.20
C LEU A 367 0.08 -0.45 -17.13
N THR A 368 0.38 -0.06 -18.37
CA THR A 368 -0.65 0.20 -19.40
C THR A 368 -1.35 -1.08 -19.88
N ARG A 369 -2.67 -1.00 -20.04
CA ARG A 369 -3.52 -2.14 -20.43
C ARG A 369 -3.29 -2.63 -21.86
N SER A 370 -3.01 -1.73 -22.80
CA SER A 370 -2.73 -2.07 -24.20
C SER A 370 -1.25 -2.34 -24.51
N GLY A 371 -0.35 -2.24 -23.52
CA GLY A 371 1.10 -2.32 -23.73
C GLY A 371 1.73 -1.11 -24.45
N LYS A 372 0.97 -0.03 -24.68
CA LYS A 372 1.52 1.26 -25.15
C LYS A 372 2.48 1.86 -24.13
N GLN A 373 3.40 2.70 -24.58
CA GLN A 373 4.30 3.43 -23.67
C GLN A 373 3.56 4.44 -22.77
N LYS A 374 2.46 5.04 -23.23
CA LYS A 374 1.60 5.95 -22.47
C LYS A 374 0.13 5.65 -22.76
N GLU A 375 -0.67 5.47 -21.71
CA GLU A 375 -2.12 5.27 -21.73
C GLU A 375 -2.67 5.27 -20.30
N TYR A 376 -3.64 6.14 -20.00
CA TYR A 376 -4.34 6.14 -18.72
C TYR A 376 -4.86 4.74 -18.34
N SER A 377 -4.27 4.16 -17.29
CA SER A 377 -4.52 2.80 -16.84
C SER A 377 -5.33 2.84 -15.55
N ILE A 378 -6.65 2.94 -15.73
CA ILE A 378 -7.61 3.11 -14.63
C ILE A 378 -7.62 1.89 -13.70
N SER A 379 -7.57 2.16 -12.39
CA SER A 379 -7.79 1.19 -11.32
C SER A 379 -9.23 1.26 -10.79
N PRO A 380 -9.77 0.20 -10.17
CA PRO A 380 -11.12 0.23 -9.58
C PRO A 380 -11.32 1.37 -8.56
N ASP A 381 -10.27 1.73 -7.82
CA ASP A 381 -10.26 2.81 -6.82
C ASP A 381 -9.66 4.14 -7.35
N ASP A 382 -9.67 4.40 -8.66
CA ASP A 382 -9.09 5.60 -9.30
C ASP A 382 -9.45 6.92 -8.60
N ALA A 383 -10.73 7.11 -8.25
CA ALA A 383 -11.18 8.31 -7.55
C ALA A 383 -10.57 8.45 -6.13
N THR A 384 -10.39 7.33 -5.42
CA THR A 384 -9.70 7.28 -4.13
C THR A 384 -8.21 7.56 -4.30
N PHE A 385 -7.55 6.94 -5.29
CA PHE A 385 -6.13 7.16 -5.57
C PHE A 385 -5.81 8.59 -5.98
N ARG A 386 -6.65 9.23 -6.80
CA ARG A 386 -6.55 10.64 -7.14
C ARG A 386 -6.67 11.53 -5.91
N TYR A 387 -7.66 11.28 -5.06
CA TYR A 387 -7.81 12.00 -3.79
C TYR A 387 -6.58 11.84 -2.88
N LEU A 388 -6.03 10.63 -2.76
CA LEU A 388 -4.80 10.36 -2.02
C LEU A 388 -3.60 11.11 -2.61
N ALA A 389 -3.39 11.08 -3.92
CA ALA A 389 -2.31 11.81 -4.60
C ALA A 389 -2.46 13.33 -4.44
N GLU A 390 -3.66 13.87 -4.60
CA GLU A 390 -3.98 15.28 -4.37
C GLU A 390 -3.73 15.71 -2.93
N SER A 391 -4.00 14.84 -1.94
CA SER A 391 -3.76 15.15 -0.53
C SER A 391 -2.27 15.42 -0.24
N TYR A 392 -1.36 14.77 -0.95
CA TYR A 392 0.06 15.08 -0.93
C TYR A 392 0.36 16.32 -1.77
N ALA A 393 0.00 16.31 -3.06
CA ALA A 393 0.39 17.33 -4.04
C ALA A 393 -0.06 18.75 -3.66
N LYS A 394 -1.27 18.90 -3.09
CA LYS A 394 -1.85 20.17 -2.65
C LYS A 394 -1.31 20.67 -1.31
N ASN A 395 -0.73 19.79 -0.49
CA ASN A 395 -0.02 20.14 0.75
C ASN A 395 1.49 20.31 0.53
N HIS A 396 2.04 19.81 -0.58
CA HIS A 396 3.39 20.11 -1.01
C HIS A 396 3.45 21.53 -1.59
N LYS A 397 4.43 22.32 -1.16
CA LYS A 397 4.46 23.77 -1.39
C LYS A 397 4.39 24.20 -2.87
N ILE A 398 4.88 23.37 -3.79
CA ILE A 398 4.97 23.71 -5.23
C ILE A 398 4.51 22.59 -6.19
N MET A 399 4.06 21.42 -5.71
CA MET A 399 3.77 20.28 -6.61
C MET A 399 2.49 20.53 -7.40
N SER A 400 1.40 20.93 -6.73
CA SER A 400 0.14 21.36 -7.37
C SER A 400 0.15 22.83 -7.86
N SER A 401 1.33 23.44 -8.00
CA SER A 401 1.49 24.81 -8.48
C SER A 401 2.30 24.82 -9.77
N ASN A 402 2.02 25.74 -10.68
CA ASN A 402 2.81 25.90 -11.91
C ASN A 402 4.32 26.10 -11.57
N HIS A 403 5.13 25.11 -11.94
CA HIS A 403 6.57 25.07 -11.68
C HIS A 403 7.35 24.76 -12.97
N SER A 404 8.66 25.00 -12.97
CA SER A 404 9.53 24.61 -14.08
C SER A 404 9.62 23.09 -14.18
N THR A 405 9.49 22.54 -15.39
CA THR A 405 9.77 21.12 -15.65
C THR A 405 11.24 20.78 -15.38
N CYS A 406 11.53 19.49 -15.23
CA CYS A 406 12.88 18.99 -14.94
C CYS A 406 13.86 19.03 -16.11
N GLY A 407 13.42 19.54 -17.27
CA GLY A 407 14.25 19.86 -18.42
C GLY A 407 14.58 18.67 -19.33
N MET A 408 13.95 17.51 -19.15
CA MET A 408 14.08 16.40 -20.10
C MET A 408 13.13 16.55 -21.29
N ALA A 409 13.45 15.82 -22.36
CA ALA A 409 12.69 15.88 -23.60
C ALA A 409 11.31 15.24 -23.41
N ASN A 410 10.26 16.03 -23.65
CA ASN A 410 8.84 15.71 -23.44
C ASN A 410 8.34 15.78 -21.97
N ASP A 411 9.03 16.50 -21.09
CA ASP A 411 8.52 16.74 -19.73
C ASP A 411 7.15 17.43 -19.75
N GLN A 412 6.26 16.94 -18.89
CA GLN A 412 4.96 17.53 -18.63
C GLN A 412 5.07 18.40 -17.38
N ASN A 413 4.48 19.59 -17.41
CA ASN A 413 4.37 20.42 -16.20
C ASN A 413 3.18 19.93 -15.39
N PHE A 414 3.42 18.95 -14.51
CA PHE A 414 2.38 18.36 -13.65
C PHE A 414 1.71 19.39 -12.74
N GLY A 415 2.38 20.51 -12.44
CA GLY A 415 1.78 21.65 -11.73
C GLY A 415 0.61 22.34 -12.44
N ILE A 416 0.37 22.03 -13.73
CA ILE A 416 -0.82 22.44 -14.50
C ILE A 416 -1.96 21.38 -14.39
N GLN A 417 -1.64 20.18 -13.90
CA GLN A 417 -2.52 19.01 -13.74
C GLN A 417 -2.63 18.62 -12.25
N ASP A 418 -2.83 19.62 -11.38
CA ASP A 418 -2.96 19.48 -9.91
C ASP A 418 -1.76 18.82 -9.18
N GLY A 419 -0.64 18.58 -9.87
CA GLY A 419 0.55 17.94 -9.32
C GLY A 419 0.46 16.41 -9.22
N ILE A 420 -0.49 15.78 -9.92
CA ILE A 420 -0.73 14.32 -9.89
C ILE A 420 -0.62 13.69 -11.29
N THR A 421 -0.37 12.38 -11.37
CA THR A 421 -0.45 11.63 -12.64
C THR A 421 -0.79 10.15 -12.44
N ASN A 422 -1.49 9.56 -13.41
CA ASN A 422 -1.65 8.10 -13.46
C ASN A 422 -0.38 7.50 -14.09
N GLY A 423 0.19 6.45 -13.49
CA GLY A 423 1.48 5.91 -13.92
C GLY A 423 1.50 5.46 -15.38
N GLY A 424 0.48 4.73 -15.80
CA GLY A 424 0.31 4.32 -17.20
C GLY A 424 0.25 5.50 -18.19
N ASP A 425 -0.37 6.62 -17.82
CA ASP A 425 -0.46 7.83 -18.66
C ASP A 425 0.88 8.59 -18.71
N TRP A 426 1.63 8.61 -17.60
CA TRP A 426 2.97 9.19 -17.55
C TRP A 426 3.99 8.34 -18.33
N TYR A 427 4.21 7.09 -17.94
CA TYR A 427 4.89 6.08 -18.75
C TYR A 427 4.68 4.68 -18.17
N SER A 428 4.41 3.70 -19.03
CA SER A 428 4.14 2.31 -18.66
C SER A 428 5.29 1.66 -17.86
N VAL A 429 4.95 1.10 -16.69
CA VAL A 429 5.85 0.39 -15.79
C VAL A 429 5.22 -0.93 -15.37
N SER A 430 5.87 -2.05 -15.72
CA SER A 430 5.55 -3.36 -15.13
C SER A 430 6.45 -3.66 -13.93
N ARG A 431 6.00 -4.57 -13.07
CA ARG A 431 6.79 -5.11 -11.94
C ARG A 431 7.25 -4.06 -10.92
N GLY A 432 6.46 -2.99 -10.79
CA GLY A 432 6.65 -1.93 -9.80
C GLY A 432 6.11 -2.32 -8.42
N MET A 433 6.63 -1.68 -7.38
CA MET A 433 6.20 -1.92 -5.99
C MET A 433 4.79 -1.37 -5.72
N GLN A 434 4.45 -0.24 -6.32
CA GLN A 434 3.18 0.46 -6.13
C GLN A 434 1.98 -0.45 -6.46
N ASP A 435 1.94 -0.98 -7.67
CA ASP A 435 0.85 -1.84 -8.13
C ASP A 435 0.86 -3.21 -7.42
N TYR A 436 2.04 -3.72 -7.02
CA TYR A 436 2.14 -4.95 -6.22
C TYR A 436 1.46 -4.82 -4.85
N ASN A 437 1.60 -3.67 -4.16
CA ASN A 437 0.92 -3.43 -2.88
C ASN A 437 -0.60 -3.59 -3.02
N TYR A 438 -1.18 -2.90 -3.99
CA TYR A 438 -2.63 -2.87 -4.21
C TYR A 438 -3.17 -4.20 -4.75
N LEU A 439 -2.39 -4.96 -5.53
CA LEU A 439 -2.85 -6.20 -6.13
C LEU A 439 -2.63 -7.45 -5.25
N GLU A 440 -1.66 -7.43 -4.33
CA GLU A 440 -1.38 -8.57 -3.43
C GLU A 440 -1.85 -8.36 -1.98
N THR A 441 -2.14 -7.13 -1.57
CA THR A 441 -2.49 -6.82 -0.17
C THR A 441 -3.67 -5.84 -0.09
N ASN A 442 -4.10 -5.49 1.13
CA ASN A 442 -5.05 -4.39 1.36
C ASN A 442 -4.42 -2.99 1.21
N CYS A 443 -3.10 -2.88 1.02
CA CYS A 443 -2.38 -1.61 1.09
C CYS A 443 -2.51 -0.81 -0.21
N PHE A 444 -3.05 0.40 -0.10
CA PHE A 444 -3.04 1.37 -1.20
C PHE A 444 -1.69 2.08 -1.18
N GLU A 445 -0.92 2.02 -2.28
CA GLU A 445 0.36 2.72 -2.40
C GLU A 445 0.35 3.69 -3.58
N ILE A 446 0.95 4.87 -3.38
CA ILE A 446 1.29 5.82 -4.44
C ILE A 446 2.81 6.03 -4.52
N THR A 447 3.27 6.59 -5.63
CA THR A 447 4.69 6.93 -5.86
C THR A 447 4.86 8.45 -5.81
N LEU A 448 5.78 8.94 -4.99
CA LEU A 448 6.00 10.37 -4.76
C LEU A 448 7.35 10.81 -5.32
N GLU A 449 7.34 11.48 -6.47
CA GLU A 449 8.53 12.10 -7.07
C GLU A 449 8.77 13.47 -6.42
N LEU A 450 9.86 13.60 -5.66
CA LEU A 450 10.05 14.74 -4.74
C LEU A 450 10.86 15.90 -5.32
N GLY A 451 11.34 15.79 -6.56
CA GLY A 451 12.05 16.83 -7.30
C GLY A 451 13.04 16.28 -8.34
N CYS A 452 13.40 17.14 -9.29
CA CYS A 452 14.25 16.83 -10.45
C CYS A 452 15.66 16.31 -10.08
N ASP A 453 16.35 17.03 -9.19
CA ASP A 453 17.69 16.66 -8.72
C ASP A 453 17.57 15.36 -7.89
N LYS A 454 18.10 14.24 -8.41
CA LYS A 454 18.03 12.94 -7.71
C LYS A 454 18.88 12.90 -6.44
N PHE A 455 20.07 13.49 -6.51
CA PHE A 455 21.05 13.53 -5.41
C PHE A 455 21.50 14.99 -5.13
N PRO A 456 20.57 15.88 -4.74
CA PRO A 456 20.85 17.31 -4.64
C PRO A 456 21.92 17.59 -3.57
N PRO A 457 22.68 18.70 -3.67
CA PRO A 457 23.64 19.06 -2.64
C PRO A 457 22.95 19.26 -1.28
N ALA A 458 23.64 18.87 -0.19
CA ALA A 458 23.11 18.89 1.17
C ALA A 458 22.46 20.23 1.59
N SER A 459 23.00 21.35 1.09
CA SER A 459 22.45 22.70 1.30
C SER A 459 20.99 22.87 0.85
N GLN A 460 20.50 22.06 -0.09
CA GLN A 460 19.10 22.07 -0.53
C GLN A 460 18.17 21.22 0.36
N LEU A 461 18.66 20.27 1.16
CA LEU A 461 17.80 19.34 1.92
C LEU A 461 16.84 20.06 2.87
N LYS A 462 17.25 21.20 3.45
CA LYS A 462 16.38 22.06 4.27
C LYS A 462 15.21 22.66 3.48
N LYS A 463 15.40 22.97 2.19
CA LYS A 463 14.32 23.43 1.29
C LYS A 463 13.36 22.27 1.04
N TYR A 464 13.86 21.10 0.62
CA TYR A 464 13.02 19.91 0.41
C TYR A 464 12.17 19.59 1.64
N TRP A 465 12.76 19.60 2.83
CA TRP A 465 12.02 19.39 4.08
C TRP A 465 10.91 20.42 4.30
N ASN A 466 11.20 21.72 4.14
CA ASN A 466 10.18 22.77 4.30
C ASN A 466 9.07 22.68 3.25
N ASP A 467 9.37 22.16 2.05
CA ASP A 467 8.41 22.03 0.96
C ASP A 467 7.54 20.76 1.11
N ASN A 468 8.08 19.68 1.72
CA ASN A 468 7.43 18.35 1.87
C ASN A 468 6.80 18.06 3.23
N LYS A 469 7.29 18.64 4.34
CA LYS A 469 6.87 18.29 5.71
C LYS A 469 5.35 18.24 5.88
N ASN A 470 4.64 19.27 5.41
CA ASN A 470 3.19 19.34 5.58
C ASN A 470 2.46 18.27 4.74
N ALA A 471 2.97 17.96 3.54
CA ALA A 471 2.45 16.90 2.68
C ALA A 471 2.61 15.51 3.31
N LEU A 472 3.78 15.23 3.89
CA LEU A 472 4.06 13.97 4.59
C LEU A 472 3.08 13.73 5.75
N ILE A 473 2.82 14.75 6.58
CA ILE A 473 1.82 14.65 7.66
C ILE A 473 0.40 14.52 7.10
N ALA A 474 0.02 15.36 6.13
CA ALA A 474 -1.32 15.37 5.56
C ALA A 474 -1.67 14.05 4.86
N TYR A 475 -0.69 13.37 4.27
CA TYR A 475 -0.87 12.09 3.61
C TYR A 475 -1.00 10.93 4.61
N MET A 476 -0.19 10.89 5.68
CA MET A 476 -0.34 9.89 6.75
C MET A 476 -1.75 9.93 7.38
N MET A 477 -2.31 11.14 7.54
CA MET A 477 -3.69 11.33 8.00
C MET A 477 -4.75 10.67 7.11
N GLN A 478 -4.45 10.40 5.83
CA GLN A 478 -5.40 9.73 4.94
C GLN A 478 -5.59 8.24 5.25
N SER A 479 -4.79 7.65 6.14
CA SER A 479 -5.02 6.30 6.68
C SER A 479 -6.37 6.16 7.41
N HIS A 480 -7.01 7.31 7.71
CA HIS A 480 -8.27 7.44 8.44
C HIS A 480 -9.48 7.80 7.56
N ILE A 481 -9.39 7.71 6.24
CA ILE A 481 -10.56 7.93 5.38
C ILE A 481 -11.37 6.65 5.14
N GLY A 482 -12.64 6.79 4.78
CA GLY A 482 -13.50 5.68 4.39
C GLY A 482 -14.15 4.97 5.57
N LEU A 483 -14.00 3.65 5.61
CA LEU A 483 -14.57 2.78 6.65
C LEU A 483 -13.48 2.00 7.38
N LYS A 484 -13.73 1.69 8.65
CA LYS A 484 -13.07 0.61 9.37
C LYS A 484 -14.07 -0.18 10.20
N GLY A 485 -13.67 -1.30 10.80
CA GLY A 485 -14.52 -2.03 11.73
C GLY A 485 -14.07 -3.47 11.90
N PHE A 486 -14.90 -4.27 12.54
CA PHE A 486 -14.64 -5.67 12.88
C PHE A 486 -15.67 -6.60 12.23
N VAL A 487 -15.19 -7.75 11.73
CA VAL A 487 -16.01 -8.88 11.28
C VAL A 487 -15.96 -9.96 12.34
N LEU A 488 -17.10 -10.20 13.01
CA LEU A 488 -17.23 -11.10 14.14
C LEU A 488 -18.23 -12.22 13.85
N ASN A 489 -18.09 -13.36 14.53
CA ASN A 489 -19.13 -14.38 14.61
C ASN A 489 -20.29 -13.86 15.46
N SER A 490 -21.51 -13.83 14.93
CA SER A 490 -22.66 -13.24 15.62
C SER A 490 -23.02 -13.92 16.94
N MET A 491 -22.67 -15.21 17.09
CA MET A 491 -22.97 -16.03 18.26
C MET A 491 -21.83 -16.06 19.29
N THR A 492 -20.59 -16.30 18.86
CA THR A 492 -19.43 -16.43 19.78
C THR A 492 -18.73 -15.10 20.04
N LYS A 493 -18.95 -14.08 19.21
CA LYS A 493 -18.23 -12.80 19.17
C LYS A 493 -16.72 -12.93 18.91
N GLU A 494 -16.27 -14.11 18.50
CA GLU A 494 -14.89 -14.34 18.05
C GLU A 494 -14.66 -13.64 16.70
N PRO A 495 -13.44 -13.12 16.44
CA PRO A 495 -13.10 -12.50 15.18
C PRO A 495 -13.09 -13.49 14.02
N ILE A 496 -13.42 -12.99 12.83
CA ILE A 496 -13.35 -13.73 11.57
C ILE A 496 -12.29 -13.06 10.69
N ASN A 497 -11.12 -13.69 10.59
CA ASN A 497 -10.07 -13.29 9.66
C ASN A 497 -10.37 -13.76 8.22
N ASP A 498 -9.69 -13.17 7.25
CA ASP A 498 -9.81 -13.47 5.82
C ASP A 498 -11.26 -13.32 5.27
N ALA A 499 -12.11 -12.52 5.93
CA ALA A 499 -13.45 -12.20 5.45
C ALA A 499 -13.34 -11.15 4.33
N THR A 500 -13.99 -11.39 3.19
CA THR A 500 -13.98 -10.47 2.05
C THR A 500 -15.01 -9.36 2.26
N VAL A 501 -14.56 -8.11 2.20
CA VAL A 501 -15.39 -6.90 2.27
C VAL A 501 -15.50 -6.31 0.86
N LYS A 502 -16.71 -6.38 0.30
CA LYS A 502 -17.05 -5.93 -1.05
C LYS A 502 -17.87 -4.65 -1.01
N VAL A 503 -17.61 -3.72 -1.93
CA VAL A 503 -18.22 -2.38 -1.93
C VAL A 503 -18.96 -2.07 -3.23
N LEU A 504 -20.20 -1.61 -3.08
CA LEU A 504 -20.99 -0.90 -4.08
C LEU A 504 -21.01 0.60 -3.74
N ASN A 505 -20.46 1.45 -4.62
CA ASN A 505 -20.66 2.89 -4.51
C ASN A 505 -22.07 3.23 -5.01
N MET A 506 -22.95 3.63 -4.09
CA MET A 506 -24.33 4.00 -4.44
C MET A 506 -24.41 5.40 -5.07
N THR A 507 -23.33 6.18 -5.00
CA THR A 507 -23.25 7.55 -5.55
C THR A 507 -23.16 7.52 -7.09
N ASP A 508 -22.31 6.65 -7.66
CA ASP A 508 -22.19 6.40 -9.10
C ASP A 508 -22.94 5.13 -9.57
N GLY A 509 -23.40 4.30 -8.63
CA GLY A 509 -24.15 3.07 -8.88
C GLY A 509 -23.30 1.87 -9.31
N GLN A 510 -21.98 1.89 -9.08
CA GLN A 510 -21.05 0.87 -9.55
C GLN A 510 -20.35 0.13 -8.40
N TYR A 511 -20.11 -1.17 -8.60
CA TYR A 511 -19.24 -1.93 -7.71
C TYR A 511 -17.80 -1.47 -7.89
N ILE A 512 -17.11 -1.23 -6.79
CA ILE A 512 -15.67 -1.06 -6.82
C ILE A 512 -15.09 -2.47 -6.95
N ASN A 513 -14.59 -2.82 -8.13
CA ASN A 513 -14.09 -4.17 -8.43
C ASN A 513 -12.68 -4.42 -7.87
N HIS A 514 -12.52 -4.18 -6.57
CA HIS A 514 -11.33 -4.48 -5.79
C HIS A 514 -11.77 -4.64 -4.33
N ASP A 515 -11.97 -5.88 -3.90
CA ASP A 515 -12.40 -6.22 -2.55
C ASP A 515 -11.20 -6.24 -1.58
N ILE A 516 -11.42 -6.06 -0.29
CA ILE A 516 -10.38 -6.18 0.75
C ILE A 516 -10.66 -7.38 1.68
N THR A 517 -9.71 -7.72 2.55
CA THR A 517 -9.84 -8.78 3.56
C THR A 517 -9.74 -8.25 4.99
N SER A 518 -10.42 -8.91 5.93
CA SER A 518 -10.19 -8.68 7.37
C SER A 518 -8.88 -9.33 7.86
N GLY A 519 -8.19 -8.63 8.76
CA GLY A 519 -6.96 -9.06 9.42
C GLY A 519 -7.18 -10.15 10.47
N HIS A 520 -6.11 -10.52 11.18
CA HIS A 520 -6.12 -11.62 12.15
C HIS A 520 -7.13 -11.44 13.29
N TYR A 521 -7.37 -10.20 13.70
CA TYR A 521 -8.35 -9.86 14.75
C TYR A 521 -9.74 -9.51 14.19
N GLY A 522 -10.00 -9.87 12.93
CA GLY A 522 -11.25 -9.60 12.22
C GLY A 522 -11.45 -8.12 11.87
N ASP A 523 -10.49 -7.26 12.20
CA ASP A 523 -10.48 -5.85 11.87
C ASP A 523 -10.23 -5.63 10.37
N TYR A 524 -10.79 -4.57 9.81
CA TYR A 524 -10.63 -4.22 8.39
C TYR A 524 -10.62 -2.70 8.20
N TYR A 525 -10.00 -2.24 7.10
CA TYR A 525 -9.87 -0.83 6.74
C TYR A 525 -10.10 -0.66 5.24
N ARG A 526 -11.06 0.17 4.85
CA ARG A 526 -11.44 0.41 3.46
C ARG A 526 -11.38 1.90 3.15
N LEU A 527 -10.26 2.34 2.59
CA LEU A 527 -10.05 3.72 2.17
C LEU A 527 -11.05 4.12 1.08
N MET A 528 -11.83 5.16 1.33
CA MET A 528 -12.84 5.68 0.40
C MET A 528 -13.08 7.18 0.64
N ILE A 529 -13.42 7.88 -0.43
CA ILE A 529 -13.83 9.28 -0.41
C ILE A 529 -15.26 9.46 0.14
N ASP A 530 -15.70 10.72 0.26
CA ASP A 530 -17.06 11.04 0.71
C ASP A 530 -18.11 10.50 -0.26
N GLY A 531 -19.09 9.76 0.27
CA GLY A 531 -20.08 9.08 -0.56
C GLY A 531 -21.07 8.22 0.21
N PHE A 532 -21.94 7.55 -0.54
CA PHE A 532 -22.86 6.55 -0.02
C PHE A 532 -22.45 5.18 -0.50
N TYR A 533 -22.26 4.24 0.43
CA TYR A 533 -21.74 2.91 0.12
C TYR A 533 -22.65 1.82 0.67
N GLU A 534 -22.79 0.74 -0.10
CA GLU A 534 -23.35 -0.53 0.31
C GLU A 534 -22.21 -1.53 0.39
N VAL A 535 -22.08 -2.19 1.53
CA VAL A 535 -20.94 -3.01 1.90
C VAL A 535 -21.45 -4.40 2.25
N GLU A 536 -20.99 -5.40 1.50
CA GLU A 536 -21.28 -6.80 1.72
C GLU A 536 -20.04 -7.50 2.26
N VAL A 537 -20.17 -8.16 3.41
CA VAL A 537 -19.11 -8.97 3.99
C VAL A 537 -19.45 -10.45 3.85
N THR A 538 -18.49 -11.23 3.35
CA THR A 538 -18.62 -12.67 3.17
C THR A 538 -17.44 -13.40 3.81
N ALA A 539 -17.71 -14.59 4.38
CA ALA A 539 -16.67 -15.44 4.94
C ALA A 539 -17.04 -16.91 4.79
N LYS A 540 -16.02 -17.78 4.65
CA LYS A 540 -16.22 -19.22 4.48
C LYS A 540 -16.93 -19.82 5.71
N GLY A 541 -18.09 -20.44 5.48
CA GLY A 541 -18.89 -21.06 6.55
C GLY A 541 -19.91 -20.13 7.21
N TYR A 542 -20.09 -18.92 6.68
CA TYR A 542 -21.05 -17.92 7.15
C TYR A 542 -22.01 -17.47 6.04
N HIS A 543 -23.18 -16.95 6.43
CA HIS A 543 -24.06 -16.21 5.52
C HIS A 543 -23.48 -14.80 5.27
N PRO A 544 -23.57 -14.26 4.03
CA PRO A 544 -23.26 -12.86 3.75
C PRO A 544 -24.07 -11.89 4.63
N HIS A 545 -23.45 -10.77 5.00
CA HIS A 545 -24.13 -9.67 5.68
C HIS A 545 -23.87 -8.36 4.93
N THR A 546 -24.95 -7.73 4.46
CA THR A 546 -24.92 -6.43 3.78
C THR A 546 -25.37 -5.32 4.73
N ARG A 547 -24.61 -4.23 4.80
CA ARG A 547 -24.98 -2.98 5.49
C ARG A 547 -24.68 -1.80 4.58
N CYS A 548 -25.35 -0.67 4.81
CA CYS A 548 -25.09 0.56 4.06
C CYS A 548 -24.65 1.68 5.00
N GLN A 549 -23.73 2.53 4.52
CA GLN A 549 -23.12 3.59 5.30
C GLN A 549 -22.89 4.83 4.43
N ARG A 550 -23.04 6.01 5.02
CA ARG A 550 -22.54 7.26 4.44
C ARG A 550 -21.15 7.52 5.01
N VAL A 551 -20.15 7.63 4.13
CA VAL A 551 -18.79 8.07 4.48
C VAL A 551 -18.75 9.59 4.42
N GLN A 552 -18.17 10.21 5.44
CA GLN A 552 -17.91 11.64 5.51
C GLN A 552 -16.56 11.86 6.22
N ASN A 553 -15.51 12.08 5.45
CA ASN A 553 -14.16 12.21 5.94
C ASN A 553 -13.96 13.58 6.59
N LYS A 554 -13.40 13.60 7.80
CA LYS A 554 -13.18 14.82 8.58
C LYS A 554 -11.71 14.91 9.02
N PRO A 555 -11.10 16.10 8.99
CA PRO A 555 -9.75 16.27 9.55
C PRO A 555 -9.69 15.84 11.02
N LEU A 556 -8.62 15.14 11.42
CA LEU A 556 -8.39 14.66 12.79
C LEU A 556 -9.55 13.82 13.35
N HIS A 557 -10.13 12.97 12.50
CA HIS A 557 -11.09 11.94 12.89
C HIS A 557 -10.66 10.62 12.25
N GLU A 558 -10.98 9.52 12.93
CA GLU A 558 -10.79 8.17 12.41
C GLU A 558 -11.83 7.82 11.32
N ALA A 559 -11.56 6.76 10.56
CA ALA A 559 -12.50 6.23 9.56
C ALA A 559 -13.83 5.82 10.20
N VAL A 560 -14.93 5.88 9.42
CA VAL A 560 -16.27 5.60 9.95
C VAL A 560 -16.41 4.12 10.32
N GLU A 561 -16.70 3.83 11.58
CA GLU A 561 -16.80 2.47 12.09
C GLU A 561 -18.08 1.74 11.62
N LEU A 562 -17.92 0.56 11.02
CA LEU A 562 -19.01 -0.29 10.52
C LEU A 562 -18.74 -1.77 10.79
N ASN A 563 -19.17 -2.26 11.96
CA ASN A 563 -18.97 -3.67 12.33
C ASN A 563 -19.98 -4.63 11.67
N PHE A 564 -19.57 -5.87 11.45
CA PHE A 564 -20.37 -6.94 10.87
C PHE A 564 -20.41 -8.16 11.80
N GLU A 565 -21.59 -8.77 11.95
CA GLU A 565 -21.79 -9.95 12.77
C GLU A 565 -22.34 -11.10 11.91
N LEU A 566 -21.44 -11.95 11.42
CA LEU A 566 -21.80 -13.00 10.47
C LEU A 566 -22.41 -14.21 11.19
N LEU A 567 -23.55 -14.69 10.68
CA LEU A 567 -24.22 -15.89 11.17
C LEU A 567 -23.66 -17.13 10.46
N SER A 568 -23.26 -18.17 11.22
CA SER A 568 -22.79 -19.42 10.62
C SER A 568 -23.87 -20.12 9.80
N LEU A 569 -23.48 -20.75 8.69
CA LEU A 569 -24.36 -21.54 7.80
C LEU A 569 -25.09 -22.71 8.50
N HIS A 570 -24.66 -23.09 9.70
CA HIS A 570 -25.37 -24.06 10.55
C HIS A 570 -26.76 -23.58 11.01
N TYR A 571 -26.99 -22.28 11.01
CA TYR A 571 -28.26 -21.66 11.36
C TYR A 571 -29.00 -21.17 10.11
N PRO A 572 -30.35 -21.15 10.09
CA PRO A 572 -31.10 -20.59 8.98
C PRO A 572 -30.80 -19.10 8.84
N SER A 573 -30.65 -18.62 7.60
CA SER A 573 -30.41 -17.20 7.35
C SER A 573 -31.58 -16.34 7.83
N GLN A 574 -31.25 -15.19 8.40
CA GLN A 574 -32.22 -14.17 8.80
C GLN A 574 -31.81 -12.85 8.15
N ARG A 575 -32.73 -12.21 7.42
CA ARG A 575 -32.48 -10.87 6.89
C ARG A 575 -32.72 -9.86 8.00
N ASN A 576 -31.76 -8.97 8.23
CA ASN A 576 -31.99 -7.84 9.12
C ASN A 576 -32.87 -6.79 8.40
N VAL A 577 -34.13 -6.69 8.81
CA VAL A 577 -35.09 -5.73 8.26
C VAL A 577 -34.65 -4.27 8.50
N GLN A 578 -33.90 -4.01 9.57
CA GLN A 578 -33.37 -2.67 9.87
C GLN A 578 -32.26 -2.28 8.89
N ASP A 579 -31.31 -3.17 8.60
CA ASP A 579 -30.25 -2.92 7.61
C ASP A 579 -30.86 -2.69 6.21
N ILE A 580 -31.88 -3.49 5.81
CA ILE A 580 -32.60 -3.30 4.54
C ILE A 580 -33.24 -1.92 4.46
N LEU A 581 -34.01 -1.53 5.48
CA LEU A 581 -34.69 -0.23 5.50
C LEU A 581 -33.70 0.94 5.51
N HIS A 582 -32.56 0.79 6.20
CA HIS A 582 -31.50 1.79 6.21
C HIS A 582 -30.81 1.90 4.85
N CYS A 583 -30.50 0.78 4.20
CA CYS A 583 -29.99 0.75 2.84
C CYS A 583 -30.95 1.45 1.86
N ASP A 584 -32.25 1.18 1.92
CA ASP A 584 -33.22 1.82 1.02
C ASP A 584 -33.31 3.35 1.23
N GLN A 585 -33.16 3.82 2.47
CA GLN A 585 -33.04 5.26 2.78
C GLN A 585 -31.76 5.86 2.18
N LEU A 586 -30.59 5.23 2.37
CA LEU A 586 -29.34 5.73 1.82
C LEU A 586 -29.28 5.67 0.29
N ARG A 587 -29.83 4.62 -0.34
CA ARG A 587 -29.99 4.53 -1.80
C ARG A 587 -30.86 5.67 -2.34
N ALA A 588 -31.94 6.05 -1.63
CA ALA A 588 -32.77 7.19 -2.03
C ALA A 588 -32.01 8.52 -1.91
N LEU A 589 -31.23 8.73 -0.85
CA LEU A 589 -30.38 9.92 -0.71
C LEU A 589 -29.29 10.00 -1.78
N ALA A 590 -28.62 8.88 -2.08
CA ALA A 590 -27.59 8.81 -3.12
C ALA A 590 -28.14 9.18 -4.51
N ARG A 591 -29.32 8.64 -4.89
CA ARG A 591 -30.03 9.02 -6.12
C ARG A 591 -30.38 10.51 -6.16
N ASN A 592 -30.87 11.08 -5.06
CA ASN A 592 -31.18 12.51 -4.99
C ASN A 592 -29.94 13.39 -5.16
N GLN A 593 -28.81 13.00 -4.56
CA GLN A 593 -27.53 13.72 -4.76
C GLN A 593 -27.04 13.60 -6.20
N ARG A 594 -27.09 12.41 -6.79
CA ARG A 594 -26.71 12.16 -8.18
C ARG A 594 -27.51 13.02 -9.16
N ASN A 595 -28.84 12.97 -9.08
CA ASN A 595 -29.72 13.76 -9.93
C ASN A 595 -29.42 15.28 -9.83
N LYS A 596 -29.06 15.76 -8.64
CA LYS A 596 -28.67 17.17 -8.44
C LYS A 596 -27.37 17.51 -9.17
N VAL A 597 -26.35 16.66 -9.07
CA VAL A 597 -25.06 16.84 -9.76
C VAL A 597 -25.23 16.78 -11.27
N GLU A 598 -26.01 15.81 -11.78
CA GLU A 598 -26.35 15.71 -13.20
C GLU A 598 -27.06 16.99 -13.70
N THR A 599 -28.02 17.52 -12.94
CA THR A 599 -28.70 18.80 -13.26
C THR A 599 -27.74 20.00 -13.26
N GLU A 600 -26.82 20.08 -12.30
CA GLU A 600 -25.82 21.17 -12.21
C GLU A 600 -24.82 21.10 -13.38
N GLN A 601 -24.44 19.89 -13.81
CA GLN A 601 -23.57 19.68 -14.98
C GLN A 601 -24.29 20.04 -16.29
N GLU A 602 -25.55 19.63 -16.47
CA GLU A 602 -26.35 20.01 -17.66
C GLU A 602 -26.47 21.54 -17.82
N ILE A 603 -26.68 22.26 -16.71
CA ILE A 603 -26.71 23.73 -16.70
C ILE A 603 -25.35 24.33 -17.09
N TYR A 604 -24.25 23.75 -16.60
CA TYR A 604 -22.89 24.20 -16.92
C TYR A 604 -22.53 23.96 -18.40
N ASP A 605 -22.83 22.78 -18.93
CA ASP A 605 -22.57 22.43 -20.33
C ASP A 605 -23.43 23.27 -21.29
N GLN A 606 -24.69 23.55 -20.93
CA GLN A 606 -25.53 24.50 -21.67
C GLN A 606 -24.92 25.91 -21.68
N LEU A 607 -24.41 26.39 -20.54
CA LEU A 607 -23.74 27.69 -20.44
C LEU A 607 -22.47 27.76 -21.32
N LEU A 608 -21.67 26.69 -21.34
CA LEU A 608 -20.49 26.60 -22.22
C LEU A 608 -20.87 26.62 -23.70
N ASN A 609 -21.95 25.91 -24.08
CA ASN A 609 -22.47 25.93 -25.44
C ASN A 609 -22.97 27.33 -25.84
N ASP A 610 -23.73 28.00 -24.98
CA ASP A 610 -24.23 29.36 -25.22
C ASP A 610 -23.09 30.39 -25.38
N ILE A 611 -22.03 30.26 -24.58
CA ILE A 611 -20.80 31.07 -24.67
C ILE A 611 -20.07 30.79 -26.00
N SER A 612 -19.90 29.51 -26.36
CA SER A 612 -19.29 29.10 -27.63
C SER A 612 -20.06 29.68 -28.83
N ASP A 613 -21.37 29.56 -28.84
CA ASP A 613 -22.25 30.10 -29.87
C ASP A 613 -22.26 31.63 -29.90
N TYR A 614 -22.15 32.32 -28.76
CA TYR A 614 -21.94 33.76 -28.73
C TYR A 614 -20.64 34.17 -29.45
N PHE A 615 -19.51 33.51 -29.14
CA PHE A 615 -18.24 33.79 -29.79
C PHE A 615 -18.23 33.39 -31.29
N ASN A 616 -18.87 32.28 -31.66
CA ASN A 616 -19.01 31.85 -33.05
C ASN A 616 -19.87 32.84 -33.85
N ARG A 617 -20.96 33.36 -33.27
CA ARG A 617 -21.76 34.44 -33.89
C ARG A 617 -20.92 35.72 -34.05
N LYS A 618 -20.22 36.16 -33.00
CA LYS A 618 -19.28 37.31 -33.05
C LYS A 618 -18.23 37.20 -34.16
N ARG A 619 -17.63 36.02 -34.36
CA ARG A 619 -16.65 35.74 -35.44
C ARG A 619 -17.26 35.69 -36.85
N ARG A 620 -18.57 35.47 -36.98
CA ARG A 620 -19.28 35.52 -38.28
C ARG A 620 -19.76 36.93 -38.65
N THR A 621 -19.79 37.84 -37.68
CA THR A 621 -20.20 39.26 -37.84
C THR A 621 -19.04 40.25 -37.88
N ALA A 622 -17.79 39.74 -37.82
CA ALA A 622 -16.55 40.51 -37.90
C ALA A 622 -15.74 40.03 -39.11
#